data_AF-A0A673IPQ3-F1
#
_entry.id   AF-A0A673IPQ3-F1
#
_cell.length_a   1.000
_cell.length_b   1.000
_cell.length_c   1.000
_cell.angle_alpha   90.00
_cell.angle_beta   90.00
_cell.angle_gamma   90.00
#
_symmetry.space_group_name_H-M   'P 1'
#
loop_
_entity.id
_entity.type
_entity.pdbx_description
1 polymer ?
#
loop_
_entity_poly.entity_id
_entity_poly.type
_entity_poly.pdbx_seq_one_letter_code
_entity_poly.pdbx_strand_id
1 'polypeptide(L)' 'MVVSAVMKVDLQCVKNNTDHHTNEITVERLIIRRGQAFSLILSAERLDHNHIEITAETAVFYVNTC' A
#
# COMPACT_ATOMS: atom_id res chain seq x y z
N MET A 1 3.92 -3.25 -29.45
CA MET A 1 4.48 -2.19 -28.59
C MET A 1 3.61 -2.13 -27.34
N VAL A 2 4.05 -2.74 -26.23
CA VAL A 2 3.35 -2.60 -24.95
C VAL A 2 3.84 -1.28 -24.36
N VAL A 3 2.99 -0.27 -24.38
CA VAL A 3 3.24 0.97 -23.65
C VAL A 3 2.97 0.64 -22.19
N SER A 4 4.00 0.57 -21.37
CA SER A 4 3.82 0.48 -19.92
C SER A 4 3.18 1.79 -19.48
N ALA A 5 1.88 1.77 -19.17
CA ALA A 5 1.20 2.94 -18.62
C ALA A 5 1.91 3.34 -17.32
N VAL A 6 2.29 4.61 -17.20
CA VAL A 6 2.81 5.15 -15.94
C VAL A 6 1.65 5.21 -14.96
N MET A 7 1.65 4.31 -13.97
CA MET A 7 0.67 4.31 -12.90
C MET A 7 1.23 5.11 -11.73
N LYS A 8 0.47 6.11 -11.28
CA LYS A 8 0.74 6.82 -10.03
C LYS A 8 0.00 6.12 -8.90
N VAL A 9 0.72 5.84 -7.83
CA VAL A 9 0.17 5.25 -6.61
C VAL A 9 0.23 6.31 -5.51
N ASP A 10 -0.91 6.54 -4.85
CA ASP A 10 -0.99 7.32 -3.63
C ASP A 10 -1.44 6.41 -2.48
N LEU A 11 -0.54 6.22 -1.52
CA LEU A 11 -0.72 5.38 -0.35
C LEU A 11 -1.52 6.05 0.77
N GLN A 12 -1.95 7.30 0.59
CA GLN A 12 -2.80 8.01 1.54
C GLN A 12 -2.26 7.97 2.97
N CYS A 13 -0.92 8.12 3.13
CA CYS A 13 -0.21 7.85 4.38
C CYS A 13 -0.80 8.59 5.59
N VAL A 14 -1.12 9.89 5.44
CA VAL A 14 -1.72 10.68 6.53
C VAL A 14 -3.05 10.07 7.01
N LYS A 15 -3.95 9.76 6.08
CA LYS A 15 -5.27 9.18 6.37
C LYS A 15 -5.12 7.80 6.99
N ASN A 16 -4.41 6.90 6.32
CA ASN A 16 -4.25 5.52 6.77
C ASN A 16 -3.54 5.44 8.12
N ASN A 17 -2.49 6.25 8.35
CA ASN A 17 -1.80 6.22 9.63
C ASN A 17 -2.66 6.81 10.76
N THR A 18 -3.52 7.77 10.47
CA THR A 18 -4.48 8.30 11.45
C THR A 18 -5.51 7.24 11.81
N ASP A 19 -6.13 6.60 10.80
CA ASP A 19 -7.13 5.55 10.99
C ASP A 19 -6.55 4.32 11.73
N HIS A 20 -5.26 4.03 11.52
CA HIS A 20 -4.54 2.92 12.15
C HIS A 20 -3.84 3.28 13.46
N HIS A 21 -3.99 4.52 13.94
CA HIS A 21 -3.37 5.03 15.16
C HIS A 21 -1.84 4.81 15.17
N THR A 22 -1.18 5.24 14.10
CA THR A 22 0.27 5.16 13.84
C THR A 22 0.85 6.48 13.33
N ASN A 23 0.02 7.54 13.22
CA ASN A 23 0.40 8.88 12.76
C ASN A 23 1.43 9.57 13.68
N GLU A 24 1.52 9.17 14.95
CA GLU A 24 2.55 9.65 15.88
C GLU A 24 3.96 9.12 15.55
N ILE A 25 4.07 8.02 14.81
CA ILE A 25 5.36 7.45 14.38
C ILE A 25 5.91 8.24 13.20
N THR A 26 5.08 8.42 12.17
CA THR A 26 5.37 9.23 11.00
C THR A 26 4.09 9.41 10.16
N VAL A 27 4.10 10.41 9.28
CA VAL A 27 3.10 10.58 8.23
C VAL A 27 3.69 10.46 6.82
N GLU A 28 5.01 10.31 6.72
CA GLU A 28 5.73 10.23 5.44
C GLU A 28 5.73 8.82 4.85
N ARG A 29 5.62 7.80 5.72
CA ARG A 29 5.56 6.38 5.34
C ARG A 29 4.24 5.78 5.76
N LEU A 30 3.73 4.84 4.97
CA LEU A 30 2.53 4.08 5.33
C LEU A 30 2.87 3.09 6.45
N ILE A 31 2.24 3.27 7.62
CA ILE A 31 2.35 2.34 8.75
C ILE A 31 0.94 1.92 9.14
N ILE A 32 0.64 0.63 8.96
CA ILE A 32 -0.70 0.07 9.19
C ILE A 32 -0.63 -1.09 10.18
N ARG A 33 -1.75 -1.37 10.83
CA ARG A 33 -1.93 -2.52 11.71
C ARG A 33 -2.66 -3.63 10.96
N ARG A 34 -2.20 -4.87 11.14
CA ARG A 34 -2.84 -6.06 10.56
C ARG A 34 -4.30 -6.18 11.02
N GLY A 35 -5.14 -6.76 10.18
CA GLY A 35 -6.56 -7.01 10.50
C GLY A 35 -7.47 -5.78 10.37
N GLN A 36 -6.93 -4.64 9.93
CA GLN A 36 -7.69 -3.43 9.63
C GLN A 36 -7.47 -3.05 8.15
N ALA A 37 -8.54 -2.71 7.44
CA ALA A 37 -8.48 -2.27 6.05
C ALA A 37 -7.78 -0.90 5.93
N PHE A 38 -7.17 -0.63 4.78
CA PHE A 38 -6.58 0.66 4.44
C PHE A 38 -6.94 1.05 3.00
N SER A 39 -6.81 2.34 2.67
CA SER A 39 -7.16 2.88 1.35
C SER A 39 -5.90 3.14 0.52
N LEU A 40 -5.95 2.92 -0.79
CA LEU A 40 -4.94 3.38 -1.73
C LEU A 40 -5.61 3.92 -2.99
N ILE A 41 -4.97 4.85 -3.67
CA ILE A 41 -5.46 5.41 -4.93
C ILE A 41 -4.49 5.05 -6.04
N LEU A 42 -5.00 4.38 -7.07
CA LEU A 42 -4.29 4.11 -8.32
C LEU A 42 -4.80 5.09 -9.38
N SER A 43 -3.90 5.84 -10.00
CA SER A 43 -4.22 6.78 -11.07
C SER A 43 -3.39 6.46 -12.30
N ALA A 44 -4.04 6.37 -13.46
CA ALA A 44 -3.40 6.16 -14.75
C ALA A 44 -4.13 6.98 -15.82
N GLU A 45 -3.41 7.43 -16.84
CA GLU A 45 -4.02 8.12 -17.99
C GLU A 45 -4.98 7.20 -18.76
N ARG A 46 -4.67 5.91 -18.78
CA ARG A 46 -5.53 4.88 -19.33
C ARG A 46 -5.36 3.58 -18.56
N LEU A 47 -6.49 2.95 -18.23
CA LEU A 47 -6.54 1.60 -17.69
C LEU A 47 -6.98 0.67 -18.82
N ASP A 48 -5.99 0.21 -19.58
CA ASP A 48 -6.15 -0.63 -20.77
C ASP A 48 -6.62 -2.05 -20.41
N HIS A 49 -6.40 -2.45 -19.15
CA HIS A 49 -6.64 -3.77 -18.64
C HIS A 49 -7.63 -3.69 -17.47
N ASN A 50 -8.70 -4.49 -17.53
CA ASN A 50 -9.74 -4.61 -16.49
C ASN A 50 -9.29 -5.47 -15.29
N HIS A 51 -8.00 -5.79 -15.19
CA HIS A 51 -7.45 -6.65 -14.16
C HIS A 51 -6.31 -5.93 -13.43
N ILE A 52 -6.42 -5.85 -12.11
CA ILE A 52 -5.42 -5.29 -11.22
C ILE A 52 -5.04 -6.40 -10.25
N GLU A 53 -3.76 -6.78 -10.29
CA GLU A 53 -3.16 -7.72 -9.35
C GLU A 53 -2.24 -6.94 -8.40
N ILE A 54 -2.40 -7.15 -7.09
CA ILE A 54 -1.59 -6.50 -6.06
C ILE A 54 -0.83 -7.60 -5.32
N THR A 55 0.50 -7.56 -5.41
CA THR A 55 1.39 -8.48 -4.72
C THR A 55 2.09 -7.76 -3.58
N ALA A 56 2.07 -8.35 -2.39
CA ALA A 56 2.80 -7.86 -1.23
C ALA A 56 3.75 -8.97 -0.75
N GLU A 57 5.03 -8.63 -0.65
CA GLU A 57 6.08 -9.55 -0.20
C GLU A 57 6.67 -9.05 1.11
N THR A 58 7.06 -9.99 1.96
CA THR A 58 7.76 -9.72 3.21
C THR A 58 8.85 -10.75 3.40
N ALA A 59 9.93 -10.37 4.08
CA ALA A 59 11.02 -11.29 4.37
C ALA A 59 10.57 -12.41 5.32
N VAL A 60 11.35 -13.49 5.36
CA VAL A 60 11.10 -14.61 6.30
C VAL A 60 11.30 -14.14 7.74
N PHE A 61 10.28 -14.32 8.57
CA PHE A 61 10.36 -14.07 10.02
C PHE A 61 10.70 -15.37 10.76
N TYR A 62 11.87 -15.45 11.38
CA TYR A 62 12.17 -16.48 12.37
C TYR A 62 11.56 -16.08 13.70
N VAL A 63 10.43 -16.70 14.07
CA VAL A 63 9.86 -16.55 15.40
C VAL A 63 10.71 -17.38 16.36
N ASN A 64 11.43 -16.73 17.27
CA ASN A 64 11.95 -17.41 18.45
C ASN A 64 10.74 -17.74 19.33
N THR A 65 10.30 -19.00 19.31
CA THR A 65 9.40 -19.55 20.33
C THR A 65 10.19 -19.65 21.64
N CYS A 66 9.81 -18.84 22.63
CA CYS A 66 10.14 -19.07 24.04
C CYS A 66 9.22 -20.16 24.61
#